data_AF-A0A7C7RS00-F1
#
_entry.id   AF-A0A7C7RS00-F1
#
_cell.length_a   1.000
_cell.length_b   1.000
_cell.length_c   1.000
_cell.angle_alpha   90.00
_cell.angle_beta   90.00
_cell.angle_gamma   90.00
#
_symmetry.space_group_name_H-M   'P 1'
#
loop_
_entity.id
_entity.type
_entity.pdbx_description
1 polymer ?
#
loop_
_entity_poly.entity_id
_entity_poly.type
_entity_poly.pdbx_seq_one_letter_code
_entity_poly.pdbx_strand_id
1 'polypeptide(L)' 'MLISTEGQMIRMPVDQIRVIGRATKGVRLINLDQNDKLVSLAKVAEEEPEVEESAD' A
#
# COMPACT_ATOMS: atom_id res chain seq x y z
N MET A 1 -1.15 1.05 -3.91
CA MET A 1 -1.67 -0.28 -4.27
C MET A 1 -0.53 -1.15 -4.74
N LEU A 2 -0.49 -2.39 -4.26
CA LEU A 2 0.46 -3.44 -4.62
C LEU A 2 -0.32 -4.54 -5.34
N ILE A 3 0.24 -5.12 -6.41
CA ILE A 3 -0.41 -6.18 -7.19
C ILE A 3 0.58 -7.34 -7.36
N SER A 4 0.16 -8.55 -7.02
CA SER A 4 0.95 -9.78 -7.17
C SER A 4 0.62 -10.56 -8.45
N THR A 5 1.49 -11.51 -8.82
CA THR A 5 1.30 -12.41 -9.97
C THR A 5 0.01 -13.22 -9.88
N GLU A 6 -0.40 -13.59 -8.67
CA GLU A 6 -1.61 -14.38 -8.43
C GLU A 6 -2.88 -13.51 -8.33
N GLY A 7 -2.76 -12.19 -8.56
CA GLY A 7 -3.90 -11.27 -8.59
C GLY A 7 -4.30 -10.71 -7.22
N GLN A 8 -3.51 -10.93 -6.17
CA GLN A 8 -3.74 -10.25 -4.89
C GLN A 8 -3.47 -8.75 -5.06
N MET A 9 -4.44 -7.94 -4.64
CA MET A 9 -4.36 -6.48 -4.66
C MET A 9 -4.44 -5.93 -3.25
N ILE A 10 -3.41 -5.17 -2.84
CA ILE A 10 -3.30 -4.65 -1.47
C ILE A 10 -3.22 -3.11 -1.53
N ARG A 11 -4.21 -2.44 -0.94
CA ARG A 11 -4.19 -0.99 -0.68
C ARG A 11 -3.60 -0.79 0.71
N MET A 12 -2.55 0.03 0.81
CA MET A 12 -1.99 0.42 2.09
C MET A 12 -1.76 1.94 2.11
N PRO A 13 -2.05 2.61 3.23
CA PRO A 13 -1.66 4.00 3.45
C PRO A 13 -0.14 4.17 3.39
N VAL A 14 0.32 5.30 2.82
CA VAL A 14 1.75 5.58 2.68
C VAL A 14 2.39 6.00 4.00
N ASP A 15 1.63 6.63 4.88
CA ASP A 15 2.03 7.08 6.22
C ASP A 15 2.38 5.91 7.16
N GLN A 16 1.87 4.72 6.90
CA GLN A 16 2.22 3.50 7.63
C GLN A 16 3.57 2.90 7.22
N ILE A 17 4.18 3.38 6.13
CA ILE A 17 5.46 2.86 5.63
C ILE A 17 6.61 3.52 6.38
N ARG A 18 7.48 2.70 6.98
CA ARG A 18 8.65 3.18 7.72
C ARG A 18 9.59 3.99 6.83
N VAL A 19 9.88 5.23 7.25
CA VAL A 19 10.92 6.07 6.63
C VAL A 19 12.30 5.48 6.93
N ILE A 20 13.08 5.26 5.88
CA ILE A 20 14.43 4.69 5.94
C ILE A 20 15.40 5.46 5.03
N GLY A 21 16.69 5.34 5.29
CA GLY A 21 17.73 5.96 4.46
C GLY A 21 17.87 5.33 3.06
N ARG A 22 18.51 6.05 2.15
CA ARG A 22 18.67 5.66 0.73
C ARG A 22 19.50 4.40 0.53
N ALA A 23 20.56 4.22 1.32
CA ALA A 23 21.47 3.08 1.23
C ALA A 23 21.01 1.94 2.17
N THR A 24 19.80 1.42 1.94
CA THR A 24 19.19 0.35 2.76
C THR A 24 18.57 -0.72 1.87
N LYS A 25 18.19 -1.86 2.47
CA LYS A 25 17.51 -2.97 1.77
C LYS A 25 15.99 -2.81 1.68
N GLY A 26 15.41 -1.77 2.29
CA GLY A 26 13.97 -1.66 2.44
C GLY A 26 13.43 -2.37 3.68
N VAL A 27 12.10 -2.30 3.81
CA VAL A 27 11.29 -3.11 4.74
C VAL A 27 10.33 -3.96 3.92
N ARG A 28 9.94 -5.13 4.46
CA ARG A 28 8.91 -5.95 3.82
C ARG A 28 7.53 -5.36 4.12
N LEU A 29 6.78 -5.00 3.07
CA LEU A 29 5.44 -4.42 3.20
C LEU A 29 4.35 -5.49 3.30
N ILE A 30 4.50 -6.59 2.57
CA ILE A 30 3.52 -7.69 2.49
C ILE A 30 4.24 -9.03 2.54
N ASN A 31 3.58 -10.06 3.06
CA ASN A 31 4.01 -11.44 2.88
C ASN A 31 3.44 -11.94 1.56
N LEU A 32 4.28 -12.63 0.78
CA LEU A 32 3.89 -13.30 -0.45
C LEU A 32 3.99 -14.81 -0.22
N ASP A 33 3.07 -15.53 -0.81
CA ASP A 33 3.08 -16.99 -0.78
C ASP A 33 4.23 -17.56 -1.62
N GLN A 34 4.45 -18.86 -1.50
CA GLN A 34 5.55 -19.53 -2.16
C GLN A 34 5.35 -19.49 -3.68
N ASN A 35 6.31 -18.89 -4.39
CA ASN A 35 6.29 -18.58 -5.84
C ASN A 35 5.48 -17.34 -6.27
N ASP A 36 4.76 -16.68 -5.37
CA ASP A 36 4.11 -15.40 -5.69
C ASP A 36 5.14 -14.26 -5.70
N LYS A 37 4.96 -13.32 -6.62
CA LYS A 37 5.84 -12.18 -6.81
C LYS A 37 5.01 -10.91 -6.95
N LEU A 38 5.53 -9.83 -6.37
CA LEU A 38 5.00 -8.50 -6.63
C LEU A 38 5.34 -8.09 -8.07
N VAL A 39 4.32 -7.76 -8.87
CA VAL A 39 4.48 -7.39 -10.29
C VAL A 39 4.22 -5.92 -10.57
N SER A 40 3.42 -5.26 -9.73
CA SER A 40 3.06 -3.86 -9.97
C SER A 40 2.80 -3.09 -8.68
N LEU A 41 3.03 -1.78 -8.80
CA LEU A 41 2.81 -0.76 -7.80
C LEU A 41 2.07 0.40 -8.47
N ALA A 42 0.98 0.85 -7.86
CA ALA A 42 0.22 2.00 -8.33
C ALA A 42 -0.09 2.96 -7.17
N LYS A 43 0.10 4.26 -7.41
CA LYS A 43 -0.46 5.29 -6.52
C LYS A 43 -1.96 5.36 -6.77
N VAL A 44 -2.74 5.32 -5.70
CA VAL A 44 -4.20 5.50 -5.75
C VAL A 44 -4.49 6.87 -5.18
N ALA A 45 -5.45 7.60 -5.77
CA ALA A 45 -5.95 8.83 -5.18
C ALA A 45 -6.56 8.51 -3.80
N GLU A 46 -6.37 9.40 -2.84
CA GLU A 46 -7.14 9.35 -1.61
C GLU A 46 -8.57 9.77 -1.95
N GLU A 47 -9.54 9.01 -1.44
CA GLU A 47 -10.92 9.48 -1.41
C GLU A 47 -10.97 10.55 -0.32
N GLU A 48 -11.47 11.74 -0.64
CA GLU A 48 -11.71 12.76 0.37
C GLU A 48 -12.64 12.15 1.43
N PRO A 49 -12.32 12.27 2.72
CA PRO A 49 -13.21 11.78 3.75
C PRO A 49 -14.57 12.47 3.59
N GLU A 50 -15.64 11.69 3.47
CA GLU A 50 -16.99 12.22 3.54
C GLU A 50 -17.11 12.96 4.88
N VAL A 51 -17.15 14.29 4.80
CA VAL A 51 -17.40 15.13 5.97
C VAL A 51 -18.85 14.89 6.34
N GLU A 52 -19.09 14.06 7.34
CA GLU A 52 -20.41 13.96 7.97
C GLU A 52 -20.73 15.33 8.59
N GLU A 53 -21.53 16.11 7.88
CA GLU A 53 -22.10 17.37 8.34
C GLU A 53 -23.00 17.06 9.53
N SER A 54 -22.49 17.30 10.75
CA SER A 54 -23.30 17.26 11.95
C SER A 54 -24.22 18.48 11.91
N ALA A 55 -25.50 18.24 11.63
CA ALA A 55 -26.54 19.23 11.77
C ALA A 55 -26.80 19.47 13.27
N ASP A 56 -26.46 20.67 13.76
CA ASP A 56 -27.01 21.26 14.99
C ASP A 56 -28.49 21.67 14.81
#